data_AF-F8Q319-F1
#
_entry.id   AF-F8Q319-F1
#
_cell.length_a   1.000
_cell.length_b   1.000
_cell.length_c   1.000
_cell.angle_alpha   90.00
_cell.angle_beta   90.00
_cell.angle_gamma   90.00
#
_symmetry.space_group_name_H-M   'P 1'
#
loop_
_entity.id
_entity.type
_entity.pdbx_description
1 polymer ?
#
loop_
_entity_poly.entity_id
_entity_poly.type
_entity_poly.pdbx_seq_one_letter_code
_entity_poly.pdbx_strand_id
1 'polypeptide(L)'
;MANYIQGLLEGKIVNFQGQKVADDIVKYALIASTIFSFILGFALQSLRVTFGTLGFSTIVLCLVVLPPWSMYNQHPVKWLPVEETKKST
;
A
#
# COMPACT_ATOMS: atom_id res chain seq x y z
N MET A 1 -3.41 25.00 -2.75
CA MET A 1 -4.18 23.84 -2.26
C MET A 1 -4.53 22.86 -3.38
N ALA A 2 -5.14 23.29 -4.50
CA ALA A 2 -5.44 22.40 -5.64
C ALA A 2 -4.21 21.66 -6.19
N ASN A 3 -3.08 22.36 -6.37
CA ASN A 3 -1.81 21.76 -6.86
C ASN A 3 -1.21 20.70 -5.92
N TYR A 4 -1.49 20.73 -4.62
CA TYR A 4 -0.96 19.74 -3.65
C TYR A 4 -1.80 18.45 -3.66
N ILE A 5 -3.12 18.62 -3.78
CA ILE A 5 -4.06 17.51 -3.90
C ILE A 5 -3.90 16.86 -5.27
N GLN A 6 -3.68 17.66 -6.33
CA GLN A 6 -3.26 17.16 -7.64
C GLN A 6 -1.89 16.49 -7.56
N GLY A 7 -0.85 17.06 -6.94
CA GLY A 7 0.44 16.36 -6.77
C GLY A 7 0.38 15.05 -5.98
N LEU A 8 -0.62 14.89 -5.09
CA LEU A 8 -0.94 13.64 -4.39
C LEU A 8 -1.72 12.64 -5.28
N LEU A 9 -2.67 13.10 -6.10
CA LEU A 9 -3.50 12.30 -7.02
C LEU A 9 -2.81 11.94 -8.34
N GLU A 10 -1.99 12.85 -8.86
CA GLU A 10 -1.16 12.75 -10.06
C GLU A 10 0.02 11.80 -9.84
N GLY A 11 0.14 11.26 -8.62
CA GLY A 11 0.81 9.99 -8.43
C GLY A 11 2.26 10.05 -8.86
N LYS A 12 3.08 10.83 -8.14
CA LYS A 12 4.51 10.50 -8.01
C LYS A 12 4.69 9.19 -7.21
N ILE A 13 3.95 8.16 -7.60
CA ILE A 13 3.91 6.78 -7.10
C ILE A 13 4.31 5.85 -8.26
N VAL A 14 4.86 6.38 -9.36
CA VAL A 14 5.51 5.53 -10.38
C VAL A 14 6.94 5.17 -9.94
N ASN A 15 7.10 4.74 -8.69
CA ASN A 15 8.34 4.16 -8.17
C ASN A 15 8.05 2.69 -7.90
N PHE A 16 8.52 1.81 -8.78
CA PHE A 16 8.39 0.36 -8.65
C PHE A 16 8.85 -0.17 -7.28
N GLN A 17 9.91 0.44 -6.74
CA GLN A 17 10.45 0.12 -5.41
C GLN A 17 9.45 0.44 -4.30
N GLY A 18 8.81 1.62 -4.35
CA GLY A 18 7.83 2.03 -3.34
C GLY A 18 6.59 1.15 -3.33
N GLN A 19 6.11 0.78 -4.52
CA GLN A 19 5.00 -0.16 -4.69
C GLN A 19 5.34 -1.55 -4.12
N LYS A 20 6.56 -2.06 -4.37
CA LYS A 20 6.99 -3.35 -3.83
C LYS A 20 7.05 -3.36 -2.30
N VAL A 21 7.57 -2.31 -1.68
CA VAL A 21 7.62 -2.21 -0.21
C VAL A 21 6.21 -2.12 0.38
N ALA A 22 5.30 -1.38 -0.26
CA ALA A 22 3.90 -1.33 0.15
C ALA A 22 3.24 -2.73 0.09
N ASP A 23 3.47 -3.48 -1.00
CA ASP A 23 2.96 -4.85 -1.16
C ASP A 23 3.51 -5.80 -0.09
N ASP A 24 4.80 -5.72 0.21
CA ASP A 24 5.43 -6.56 1.24
C ASP A 24 4.84 -6.25 2.63
N ILE A 25 4.67 -4.96 2.97
CA ILE A 25 4.04 -4.54 4.23
C ILE A 25 2.61 -5.06 4.33
N VAL A 26 1.81 -4.94 3.27
CA VAL A 26 0.43 -5.48 3.22
C VAL A 26 0.44 -6.98 3.47
N LYS A 27 1.32 -7.74 2.79
CA LYS A 27 1.43 -9.19 2.95
C LYS A 27 1.75 -9.57 4.39
N TYR A 28 2.82 -9.01 4.96
CA TYR A 28 3.25 -9.36 6.31
C TYR A 28 2.21 -8.95 7.35
N ALA A 29 1.61 -7.76 7.21
CA ALA A 29 0.61 -7.27 8.14
C ALA A 29 -0.70 -8.08 8.06
N LEU A 30 -1.17 -8.47 6.87
CA LEU A 30 -2.34 -9.32 6.72
C LEU A 30 -2.11 -10.70 7.33
N ILE A 31 -0.96 -11.33 7.08
CA ILE A 31 -0.64 -12.65 7.64
C ILE A 31 -0.60 -12.56 9.18
N ALA A 32 0.13 -11.58 9.73
CA ALA A 32 0.26 -11.39 11.16
C ALA A 32 -1.11 -11.11 11.83
N SER A 33 -1.91 -10.21 11.24
CA SER A 33 -3.23 -9.86 11.78
C SER A 33 -4.25 -10.99 11.67
N THR A 34 -4.14 -11.84 10.65
CA THR A 34 -4.99 -13.04 10.51
C THR A 34 -4.68 -14.05 11.61
N ILE A 35 -3.40 -14.34 11.86
CA ILE A 35 -2.98 -15.24 12.94
C ILE A 35 -3.44 -14.68 14.29
N PHE A 36 -3.21 -13.40 14.54
CA PHE A 36 -3.59 -12.74 15.79
C PHE A 36 -5.11 -12.75 16.03
N SER A 37 -5.89 -12.42 15.00
CA SER A 37 -7.35 -12.43 15.06
C SER A 37 -7.90 -13.85 15.28
N PHE A 38 -7.26 -14.86 14.66
CA PHE A 38 -7.64 -16.25 14.86
C PHE A 38 -7.38 -16.70 16.30
N ILE A 39 -6.22 -16.38 16.88
CA ILE A 39 -5.88 -16.73 18.26
C ILE A 39 -6.83 -16.05 19.26
N LEU A 40 -7.09 -14.75 19.09
CA LEU A 40 -8.05 -14.03 19.95
C LEU A 40 -9.47 -14.59 19.81
N GLY A 41 -9.90 -14.83 18.58
CA GLY A 41 -11.22 -15.40 18.29
C GLY A 41 -11.41 -16.78 18.89
N PHE A 42 -10.37 -17.61 18.85
CA PHE A 42 -10.36 -18.94 19.45
C PHE A 42 -10.41 -18.86 20.98
N ALA A 43 -9.61 -17.99 21.60
CA ALA A 43 -9.59 -17.80 23.05
C ALA A 43 -10.94 -17.30 23.60
N LEU A 44 -11.64 -16.45 22.83
CA LEU A 44 -12.93 -15.87 23.21
C LEU A 44 -14.14 -16.68 22.70
N GLN A 45 -13.91 -17.80 22.00
CA GLN A 45 -14.92 -18.66 21.36
C GLN A 45 -16.02 -17.91 20.59
N SER A 46 -15.71 -16.73 20.03
CA SER A 46 -16.70 -15.84 19.44
C SER A 46 -16.26 -15.34 18.08
N LEU A 47 -16.98 -15.76 17.03
CA LEU A 47 -16.75 -15.34 15.65
C LEU A 47 -16.89 -13.82 15.47
N ARG A 48 -17.78 -13.18 16.25
CA ARG A 48 -17.93 -11.72 16.23
C ARG A 48 -16.63 -11.00 16.58
N VAL A 49 -15.89 -11.52 17.54
CA VAL A 49 -14.61 -10.92 17.94
C VAL A 49 -13.56 -11.13 16.86
N THR A 50 -13.47 -12.32 16.28
CA THR A 50 -12.55 -12.62 15.16
C THR A 50 -12.74 -11.65 13.99
N PHE A 51 -13.97 -11.48 13.51
CA PHE A 51 -14.26 -10.58 12.40
C PHE A 51 -14.08 -9.11 12.80
N GLY A 52 -14.40 -8.75 14.04
CA GLY A 52 -14.19 -7.39 14.56
C GLY A 52 -12.71 -7.00 14.61
N THR A 53 -11.85 -7.88 15.15
CA THR A 53 -10.40 -7.62 15.23
C THR A 53 -9.75 -7.61 13.85
N LEU A 54 -10.18 -8.49 12.95
CA LEU A 54 -9.65 -8.58 11.59
C LEU A 54 -10.11 -7.39 10.72
N GLY A 55 -11.35 -6.94 10.89
CA GLY A 55 -11.84 -5.71 10.25
C GLY A 55 -11.10 -4.47 10.76
N PHE A 56 -10.89 -4.38 12.07
CA PHE A 56 -10.12 -3.28 12.68
C PHE A 56 -8.67 -3.27 12.18
N SER A 57 -7.99 -4.41 12.17
CA SER A 57 -6.61 -4.50 11.66
C SER A 57 -6.51 -4.14 10.17
N THR A 58 -7.51 -4.50 9.37
CA THR A 58 -7.59 -4.13 7.95
C THR A 58 -7.74 -2.62 7.76
N ILE A 59 -8.59 -1.96 8.55
CA ILE A 59 -8.75 -0.50 8.49
C ILE A 59 -7.45 0.21 8.87
N VAL A 60 -6.79 -0.24 9.94
CA VAL A 60 -5.49 0.28 10.35
C VAL A 60 -4.45 0.09 9.25
N LEU A 61 -4.42 -1.09 8.62
CA LEU A 61 -3.50 -1.36 7.52
C LEU A 61 -3.76 -0.45 6.30
N CYS A 62 -5.02 -0.23 5.94
CA CYS A 62 -5.40 0.74 4.92
C CYS A 62 -4.87 2.14 5.25
N LEU A 63 -5.03 2.61 6.48
CA LEU A 63 -4.50 3.92 6.90
C LEU A 63 -2.97 4.00 6.86
N VAL A 64 -2.27 2.87 6.98
CA VAL A 64 -0.80 2.81 6.89
C VAL A 64 -0.32 2.68 5.44
N VAL A 65 -1.09 2.08 4.55
CA VAL A 65 -0.64 1.82 3.16
C VAL A 65 -1.13 2.89 2.18
N LEU A 66 -2.32 3.46 2.40
CA LEU A 66 -2.93 4.44 1.50
C LEU A 66 -2.20 5.79 1.42
N PRO A 67 -1.62 6.35 2.51
CA PRO A 67 -0.89 7.60 2.40
C PRO A 67 0.39 7.35 1.59
N PRO A 68 0.71 8.20 0.60
CA PRO A 68 2.01 8.18 -0.05
C PRO A 68 3.06 8.72 0.93
N TRP A 69 3.47 7.88 1.88
CA TRP A 69 4.49 8.24 2.86
C TRP A 69 5.79 8.59 2.15
N SER A 70 6.48 9.61 2.67
CA SER A 70 7.79 10.04 2.15
C SER A 70 8.83 8.91 2.12
N MET A 71 8.61 7.82 2.87
CA MET A 71 9.44 6.61 2.85
C MET A 71 9.43 5.91 1.48
N TYR A 72 8.32 5.99 0.72
CA TYR A 72 8.19 5.33 -0.58
C TYR A 72 8.72 6.16 -1.77
N ASN A 73 9.15 7.41 -1.54
CA ASN A 73 9.51 8.37 -2.61
C ASN A 73 10.99 8.79 -2.59
N GLN A 74 11.86 8.01 -1.95
CA GLN A 74 13.28 8.36 -1.80
C GLN A 74 14.09 8.23 -3.09
N HIS A 75 13.62 7.46 -4.08
CA HIS A 75 14.29 7.29 -5.38
C HIS A 75 13.30 7.56 -6.52
N PRO A 76 13.20 8.82 -7.01
CA PRO A 76 12.39 9.12 -8.18
C PRO A 76 12.99 8.43 -9.41
N VAL A 77 12.23 7.51 -10.01
CA VAL A 77 12.61 6.86 -11.27
C VAL A 77 12.56 7.91 -12.38
N LYS A 78 13.73 8.23 -12.96
CA LYS A 78 13.83 9.09 -14.14
C LYS A 78 13.52 8.26 -15.38
N TRP A 79 12.29 8.39 -15.89
CA TRP A 79 11.89 7.79 -17.16
C TRP A 79 12.71 8.41 -18.30
N LEU A 80 13.31 7.56 -19.14
CA LEU A 80 13.93 8.04 -20.37
C LEU A 80 12.82 8.44 -21.37
N PRO A 81 13.03 9.51 -22.16
CA PRO A 81 12.10 9.87 -23.21
C PRO A 81 11.94 8.71 -24.19
N VAL A 82 10.71 8.51 -24.67
CA VAL A 82 10.42 7.52 -25.71
C VAL A 82 11.19 7.94 -26.96
N GLU A 83 12.15 7.12 -27.39
CA GLU A 83 12.81 7.30 -28.67
C GLU A 83 11.73 7.13 -29.75
N GLU A 84 11.32 8.24 -30.38
CA GLU A 84 10.46 8.18 -31.55
C GLU A 84 11.26 7.52 -32.67
N THR A 85 11.01 6.22 -32.88
CA THR A 85 11.54 5.48 -34.02
C THR A 85 11.10 6.21 -35.27
N LYS A 86 12.02 7.00 -35.86
CA LYS A 86 11.84 7.62 -37.17
C LYS A 86 11.42 6.51 -38.13
N LYS A 87 10.17 6.57 -38.56
CA LYS A 87 9.60 5.72 -39.59
C LYS A 87 10.43 5.98 -40.85
N SER A 88 11.39 5.10 -41.14
CA SER A 88 12.13 5.12 -42.40
C SER A 88 11.10 5.01 -43.51
N THR A 89 11.03 6.07 -44.30
CA THR A 89 10.50 6.06 -45.65
C THR A 89 11.31 5.11 -46.52
#